data_AF-A0A6V7UD95-F1
#
_entry.id   AF-A0A6V7UD95-F1
#
_cell.length_a   1.000
_cell.length_b   1.000
_cell.length_c   1.000
_cell.angle_alpha   90.00
_cell.angle_beta   90.00
_cell.angle_gamma   90.00
#
_symmetry.space_group_name_H-M   'P 1'
#
loop_
_entity.id
_entity.type
_entity.pdbx_description
1 polymer ?
#
loop_
_entity_poly.entity_id
_entity_poly.type
_entity_poly.pdbx_seq_one_letter_code
_entity_poly.pdbx_strand_id
1 'polypeptide(L)' 'MVPNHRLILFWFQFCSLFTDPNPKSPLRNDLAEQYVNDRAAYDAKAREWTQKYAM' A
#
# COMPACT_ATOMS: atom_id res chain seq x y z
N MET A 1 -0.01 -9.65 -33.59
CA MET A 1 -0.46 -10.07 -32.24
C MET A 1 0.35 -9.29 -31.22
N VAL A 2 -0.14 -8.14 -30.75
CA VAL A 2 0.57 -7.32 -29.77
C VAL A 2 0.01 -7.70 -28.39
N PRO A 3 0.84 -8.18 -27.44
CA PRO A 3 0.34 -8.50 -26.11
C PRO A 3 -0.15 -7.21 -25.46
N ASN A 4 -1.29 -7.28 -24.77
CA ASN A 4 -1.95 -6.16 -24.10
C ASN A 4 -1.03 -5.56 -23.01
N HIS A 5 -0.06 -4.73 -23.41
CA HIS A 5 0.87 -4.00 -22.54
C HIS A 5 0.17 -3.19 -21.44
N ARG A 6 -1.12 -2.86 -21.63
CA ARG A 6 -1.96 -2.12 -20.69
C ARG A 6 -2.18 -2.84 -19.36
N LEU A 7 -2.30 -4.18 -19.36
CA LEU A 7 -2.56 -4.94 -18.14
C LEU A 7 -1.31 -5.08 -17.27
N ILE A 8 -0.14 -5.26 -17.89
CA ILE A 8 1.14 -5.36 -17.18
C ILE A 8 1.50 -4.01 -16.54
N LEU A 9 1.30 -2.90 -17.26
CA LEU A 9 1.54 -1.55 -16.71
C LEU A 9 0.57 -1.21 -15.57
N PHE A 10 -0.69 -1.64 -15.67
CA PHE A 10 -1.67 -1.51 -14.60
C PHE A 10 -1.26 -2.31 -13.35
N TRP A 11 -0.87 -3.56 -13.52
CA TRP A 11 -0.41 -4.41 -12.42
C TRP A 11 0.83 -3.83 -11.73
N PHE A 12 1.76 -3.27 -12.52
CA PHE A 12 2.95 -2.61 -12.00
C PHE A 12 2.61 -1.37 -11.17
N GLN A 13 1.65 -0.55 -11.62
CA GLN A 13 1.18 0.59 -10.84
C GLN A 13 0.50 0.16 -9.53
N PHE A 14 -0.26 -0.92 -9.56
CA PHE A 14 -0.87 -1.47 -8.36
C PHE A 14 0.21 -1.93 -7.36
N CYS A 15 1.18 -2.75 -7.76
CA CYS A 15 2.28 -3.17 -6.89
C CYS A 15 3.10 -1.98 -6.34
N SER A 16 3.31 -0.93 -7.16
CA SER A 16 3.99 0.29 -6.72
C SER A 16 3.23 1.01 -5.60
N LEU A 17 1.89 1.04 -5.65
CA LEU A 17 1.06 1.67 -4.62
C LEU A 17 1.18 0.97 -3.25
N PHE A 18 1.35 -0.35 -3.24
CA PHE A 18 1.56 -1.12 -2.00
C PHE A 18 2.96 -0.93 -1.42
N THR A 19 3.94 -0.56 -2.26
CA THR A 19 5.33 -0.38 -1.83
C THR A 19 5.58 1.05 -1.35
N ASP A 20 4.96 2.05 -2.00
CA ASP A 20 5.05 3.47 -1.65
C ASP A 20 3.64 4.11 -1.57
N PRO A 21 2.95 4.00 -0.42
CA PRO A 21 1.64 4.62 -0.25
C PRO A 21 1.77 6.15 -0.34
N ASN A 22 1.05 6.78 -1.27
CA ASN A 22 1.08 8.23 -1.45
C ASN A 22 0.37 8.95 -0.30
N PRO A 23 1.09 9.67 0.58
CA PRO A 23 0.49 10.31 1.76
C PRO A 23 -0.42 11.50 1.42
N LYS A 24 -0.42 12.00 0.18
CA LYS A 24 -1.26 13.13 -0.27
C LYS A 24 -2.70 12.75 -0.66
N SER A 25 -2.96 11.46 -0.89
CA SER A 25 -4.31 10.98 -1.23
C SER A 25 -4.68 9.78 -0.36
N PRO A 26 -4.80 9.97 0.96
CA PRO A 26 -5.11 8.89 1.88
C PRO A 26 -6.52 8.38 1.67
N LEU A 27 -6.68 7.06 1.51
CA LEU A 27 -7.99 6.40 1.59
C LEU A 27 -8.54 6.39 3.03
N ARG A 28 -7.64 6.56 4.01
CA ARG A 28 -7.93 6.65 5.44
C ARG A 28 -6.99 7.66 6.09
N ASN A 29 -7.54 8.79 6.54
CA ASN A 29 -6.78 9.90 7.10
C ASN A 29 -6.09 9.53 8.42
N ASP A 30 -6.75 8.69 9.23
CA ASP A 30 -6.25 8.15 10.50
C ASP A 30 -4.95 7.37 10.33
N LEU A 31 -4.88 6.51 9.32
CA LEU A 31 -3.68 5.72 9.03
C LEU A 31 -2.57 6.56 8.37
N ALA A 32 -2.94 7.57 7.58
CA ALA A 32 -1.97 8.44 6.94
C ALA A 32 -1.29 9.38 7.94
N GLU A 33 -2.04 9.96 8.88
CA GLU A 33 -1.47 10.70 10.00
C GLU A 33 -0.59 9.79 10.87
N GLN A 34 -1.03 8.55 11.14
CA GLN A 34 -0.21 7.58 11.86
C GLN A 34 1.08 7.25 11.09
N TYR A 35 1.03 7.09 9.77
CA TYR A 35 2.21 6.81 8.94
C TYR A 35 3.22 7.97 8.91
N VAL A 36 2.73 9.22 8.89
CA VAL A 36 3.58 10.43 8.87
C VAL A 36 4.13 10.75 10.25
N ASN A 37 3.34 10.60 11.31
CA ASN A 37 3.72 10.96 12.68
C ASN A 37 4.44 9.81 13.42
N ASP A 38 4.08 8.54 13.18
CA ASP A 38 4.64 7.38 13.87
C ASP A 38 4.68 6.13 12.97
N ARG A 39 5.74 6.07 12.16
CA ARG A 39 5.99 4.97 11.22
C ARG A 39 6.16 3.62 11.93
N ALA A 40 6.74 3.58 13.12
CA ALA A 40 7.02 2.33 13.83
C ALA A 40 5.72 1.67 14.33
N ALA A 41 4.79 2.47 14.87
CA ALA A 41 3.48 1.98 15.28
C ALA A 41 2.63 1.54 14.09
N TYR A 42 2.74 2.23 12.94
CA TYR A 42 2.08 1.82 11.70
C TYR A 42 2.59 0.44 11.22
N ASP A 43 3.90 0.26 11.13
CA ASP A 43 4.51 -0.99 10.67
C ASP A 43 4.19 -2.18 11.61
N ALA A 44 4.11 -1.95 12.92
CA ALA A 44 3.71 -2.96 13.89
C ALA A 44 2.26 -3.43 13.68
N LYS A 45 1.31 -2.49 13.55
CA LYS A 45 -0.09 -2.80 13.21
C LYS A 45 -0.20 -3.52 11.86
N ALA A 46 0.54 -3.06 10.85
CA ALA A 46 0.52 -3.68 9.52
C ALA A 46 0.97 -5.15 9.56
N ARG A 47 2.00 -5.48 10.36
CA ARG A 47 2.43 -6.87 10.57
C ARG A 47 1.39 -7.70 11.29
N GLU A 48 0.80 -7.18 12.37
CA GLU A 48 -0.26 -7.88 13.12
C GLU A 48 -1.44 -8.23 12.21
N TRP A 49 -1.89 -7.28 11.38
CA TRP A 49 -2.98 -7.52 10.44
C TRP A 49 -2.62 -8.52 9.35
N THR A 50 -1.39 -8.44 8.83
CA THR A 50 -0.90 -9.41 7.84
C THR A 50 -0.86 -10.83 8.42
N GLN A 51 -0.36 -10.99 9.64
CA GLN A 51 -0.36 -12.28 10.33
C GLN A 51 -1.78 -12.81 10.59
N LYS A 52 -2.73 -11.92 10.87
CA LYS A 52 -4.11 -12.31 11.21
C LYS A 52 -4.96 -12.71 10.00
N TYR A 53 -4.74 -12.10 8.83
CA TYR A 53 -5.65 -12.22 7.69
C TYR A 53 -5.00 -12.71 6.39
N ALA A 54 -3.68 -12.74 6.29
CA ALA A 54 -2.96 -13.00 5.04
C ALA A 54 -1.83 -14.04 5.18
N MET A 55 -1.78 -14.75 6.31
CA MET A 55 -0.83 -15.83 6.58
C MET A 55 -1.52 -17.19 6.52
#